data_AF-A0A009GZA8-F1
#
_entry.id   AF-A0A009GZA8-F1
#
_cell.length_a   1.000
_cell.length_b   1.000
_cell.length_c   1.000
_cell.angle_alpha   90.00
_cell.angle_beta   90.00
_cell.angle_gamma   90.00
#
_symmetry.space_group_name_H-M   'P 1'
#
loop_
_entity.id
_entity.type
_entity.pdbx_description
1 polymer ?
#
loop_
_entity_poly.entity_id
_entity_poly.type
_entity_poly.pdbx_seq_one_letter_code
_entity_poly.pdbx_strand_id
1 'polypeptide(L)'
;MAPWNYPISLTLIPFATAIAAGNRAMLKPSELTPRTSEVISRMLAANFSIEEVAVILGGPEVGAEFSALPFDHLLFTGSTPVG
;
A
#
# COMPACT_ATOMS: atom_id res chain seq x y z
N MET A 1 1.84 3.93 1.27
CA MET A 1 0.50 4.50 1.01
C MET A 1 0.49 5.13 -0.37
N ALA A 2 -0.44 4.75 -1.25
CA ALA A 2 -0.42 5.12 -2.67
C ALA A 2 -1.70 5.85 -3.13
N PRO A 3 -1.59 6.81 -4.07
CA PRO A 3 -2.71 7.62 -4.53
C PRO A 3 -3.49 6.95 -5.67
N TRP A 4 -4.57 7.58 -6.08
CA TRP A 4 -5.53 7.08 -7.07
C TRP A 4 -5.14 7.35 -8.54
N ASN A 5 -4.25 8.30 -8.81
CA ASN A 5 -3.99 8.77 -10.18
C ASN A 5 -3.13 7.81 -11.02
N TYR A 6 -2.22 7.06 -10.37
CA TYR A 6 -1.46 5.97 -11.00
C TYR A 6 -1.41 4.76 -10.05
N PRO A 7 -2.56 4.11 -9.80
CA PRO A 7 -2.76 3.21 -8.66
C PRO A 7 -1.95 1.91 -8.78
N ILE A 8 -1.57 1.50 -9.99
CA ILE A 8 -0.66 0.37 -10.21
C ILE A 8 0.79 0.81 -9.94
N SER A 9 1.31 1.76 -10.72
CA SER A 9 2.73 2.14 -10.68
C SER A 9 3.16 2.68 -9.32
N LEU A 10 2.37 3.58 -8.72
CA LEU A 10 2.70 4.21 -7.43
C LEU A 10 2.47 3.28 -6.23
N THR A 11 1.83 2.14 -6.43
CA THR A 11 1.74 1.08 -5.40
C THR A 11 2.87 0.05 -5.60
N LEU A 12 3.04 -0.46 -6.82
CA LEU A 12 3.88 -1.63 -7.08
C LEU A 12 5.36 -1.30 -7.30
N ILE A 13 5.72 -0.11 -7.81
CA ILE A 13 7.14 0.24 -7.97
C ILE A 13 7.82 0.37 -6.59
N PRO A 14 7.30 1.15 -5.62
CA PRO A 14 7.89 1.20 -4.29
C PRO A 14 7.89 -0.17 -3.60
N PHE A 15 6.80 -0.92 -3.74
CA PHE A 15 6.70 -2.28 -3.20
C PHE A 15 7.80 -3.21 -3.75
N ALA A 16 8.01 -3.24 -5.07
CA ALA A 16 9.04 -4.06 -5.69
C ALA A 16 10.43 -3.72 -5.13
N THR A 17 10.73 -2.43 -4.92
CA THR A 17 12.00 -2.02 -4.31
C THR A 17 12.12 -2.44 -2.85
N ALA A 18 11.04 -2.37 -2.06
CA ALA A 18 11.03 -2.78 -0.66
C ALA A 18 11.29 -4.29 -0.52
N ILE A 19 10.62 -5.11 -1.35
CA ILE A 19 10.84 -6.57 -1.39
C ILE A 19 12.25 -6.91 -1.87
N ALA A 20 12.74 -6.25 -2.92
CA ALA A 20 14.11 -6.46 -3.41
C ALA A 20 15.18 -6.12 -2.37
N ALA A 21 14.89 -5.18 -1.47
CA ALA A 21 15.75 -4.84 -0.34
C ALA A 21 15.59 -5.79 0.87
N GLY A 22 14.78 -6.85 0.77
CA GLY A 22 14.60 -7.86 1.81
C GLY A 22 13.61 -7.48 2.91
N ASN A 23 12.73 -6.50 2.68
CA ASN A 23 11.74 -6.08 3.67
C ASN A 23 10.44 -6.87 3.55
N ARG A 24 9.71 -6.94 4.67
CA ARG A 24 8.27 -7.20 4.67
C ARG A 24 7.54 -5.91 4.33
N ALA A 25 6.37 -5.99 3.71
CA ALA A 25 5.67 -4.79 3.24
C ALA A 25 4.17 -4.81 3.54
N MET A 26 3.66 -3.67 4.01
CA MET A 26 2.24 -3.40 4.06
C MET A 26 1.90 -2.33 3.03
N LEU A 27 0.83 -2.54 2.26
CA LEU A 27 0.38 -1.61 1.23
C LEU A 27 -1.00 -1.08 1.59
N LYS A 28 -1.20 0.22 1.43
CA LYS A 28 -2.51 0.88 1.47
C LYS A 28 -2.74 1.59 0.14
N PRO A 29 -3.38 0.93 -0.85
CA PRO A 29 -3.80 1.57 -2.10
C PRO A 29 -5.04 2.44 -1.86
N SER A 30 -5.33 3.35 -2.78
CA SER A 30 -6.46 4.28 -2.61
C SER A 30 -7.83 3.59 -2.74
N GLU A 31 -8.72 3.99 -1.85
CA GLU A 31 -10.16 3.73 -1.84
C GLU A 31 -10.89 4.32 -3.07
N LEU A 32 -10.32 5.33 -3.73
CA LEU A 32 -10.94 5.97 -4.90
C LEU A 32 -10.80 5.13 -6.18
N THR A 33 -10.00 4.07 -6.16
CA THR A 33 -9.85 3.10 -7.26
C THR A 33 -10.15 1.68 -6.78
N PRO A 34 -11.37 1.40 -6.29
CA PRO A 34 -11.65 0.18 -5.53
C PRO A 34 -11.44 -1.10 -6.35
N ARG A 35 -11.80 -1.09 -7.64
CA ARG A 35 -11.59 -2.26 -8.53
C ARG A 35 -10.11 -2.57 -8.72
N THR A 36 -9.27 -1.56 -8.87
CA THR A 36 -7.82 -1.74 -9.02
C THR A 36 -7.20 -2.20 -7.70
N SER A 37 -7.58 -1.59 -6.59
CA SER A 37 -7.11 -1.95 -5.25
C SER A 37 -7.46 -3.39 -4.90
N GLU A 38 -8.65 -3.87 -5.28
CA GLU A 38 -9.06 -5.27 -5.10
C GLU A 38 -8.22 -6.24 -5.96
N VAL A 39 -7.91 -5.88 -7.21
CA VAL A 39 -7.02 -6.67 -8.06
C VAL A 39 -5.62 -6.78 -7.45
N ILE A 40 -5.05 -5.67 -6.98
CA ILE A 40 -3.75 -5.66 -6.29
C ILE A 40 -3.80 -6.57 -5.06
N SER A 41 -4.85 -6.44 -4.24
CA SER A 41 -5.03 -7.24 -3.02
C SER A 41 -5.06 -8.74 -3.33
N ARG A 42 -5.86 -9.18 -4.29
CA ARG A 42 -5.95 -10.60 -4.67
C ARG A 42 -4.65 -11.11 -5.28
N MET A 43 -4.02 -10.31 -6.15
CA MET A 43 -2.76 -10.67 -6.79
C MET A 43 -1.65 -10.89 -5.75
N LEU A 44 -1.49 -9.98 -4.79
CA LEU A 44 -0.43 -10.12 -3.78
C LEU A 44 -0.73 -11.25 -2.79
N ALA A 45 -1.98 -11.41 -2.36
CA ALA A 45 -2.39 -12.52 -1.49
C ALA A 45 -2.19 -13.91 -2.14
N ALA A 46 -2.23 -14.01 -3.48
CA ALA A 46 -1.97 -15.26 -4.18
C ALA A 46 -0.48 -15.62 -4.29
N ASN A 47 0.43 -14.66 -4.08
CA ASN A 47 1.87 -14.84 -4.30
C ASN A 47 2.71 -14.76 -3.01
N PHE A 48 2.15 -14.20 -1.92
CA PHE A 48 2.87 -13.97 -0.67
C PHE A 48 2.03 -14.42 0.53
N SER A 49 2.70 -14.84 1.60
CA SER A 49 2.03 -15.01 2.89
C SER A 49 1.61 -13.65 3.46
N ILE A 50 0.55 -13.63 4.27
CA ILE A 50 0.11 -12.41 4.96
C ILE A 50 1.17 -11.85 5.92
N GLU A 51 2.08 -12.71 6.40
CA GLU A 51 3.19 -12.29 7.24
C GLU A 51 4.23 -11.52 6.43
N GLU A 52 4.45 -11.83 5.15
CA GLU A 52 5.41 -11.13 4.28
C GLU A 52 4.82 -9.87 3.66
N VAL A 53 3.60 -9.97 3.11
CA VAL A 53 2.94 -8.90 2.37
C VAL A 53 1.46 -8.81 2.73
N ALA A 54 1.03 -7.64 3.20
CA ALA A 54 -0.38 -7.37 3.49
C ALA A 54 -0.90 -6.15 2.71
N VAL A 55 -2.12 -6.25 2.18
CA VAL A 55 -2.82 -5.14 1.52
C VAL A 55 -4.00 -4.71 2.38
N ILE A 56 -3.96 -3.47 2.86
CA ILE A 56 -4.98 -2.89 3.73
C ILE A 56 -5.84 -1.92 2.92
N LEU A 57 -7.12 -2.28 2.76
CA LEU A 57 -8.10 -1.46 2.04
C LEU A 57 -8.89 -0.62 3.03
N GLY A 58 -9.24 0.60 2.64
CA GLY A 58 -10.09 1.47 3.44
C GLY A 58 -9.87 2.95 3.15
N GLY A 59 -10.81 3.76 3.62
CA GLY A 59 -10.82 5.20 3.45
C GLY A 59 -9.79 5.96 4.30
N PRO A 60 -10.00 7.26 4.54
CA PRO A 60 -9.10 8.13 5.29
C PRO A 60 -8.82 7.64 6.72
N GLU A 61 -9.83 7.13 7.43
CA GLU A 61 -9.72 6.66 8.81
C GLU A 61 -8.72 5.49 8.93
N VAL A 62 -8.87 4.49 8.05
CA VAL A 62 -7.91 3.38 7.93
C VAL A 62 -6.53 3.88 7.50
N GLY A 63 -6.47 4.95 6.69
CA GLY A 63 -5.21 5.59 6.32
C GLY A 63 -4.49 6.20 7.52
N ALA A 64 -5.22 6.89 8.40
CA ALA A 64 -4.68 7.48 9.62
C ALA A 64 -4.17 6.40 10.58
N GLU A 65 -4.97 5.37 10.85
CA GLU A 65 -4.58 4.23 11.68
C GLU A 65 -3.35 3.51 11.12
N PHE A 66 -3.33 3.25 9.80
CA PHE A 66 -2.19 2.65 9.12
C PHE A 66 -0.92 3.47 9.35
N SER A 67 -0.96 4.77 9.10
CA SER A 67 0.22 5.64 9.24
C SER A 67 0.72 5.80 10.67
N ALA A 68 -0.11 5.51 11.68
CA ALA A 68 0.24 5.57 13.10
C ALA A 68 0.96 4.30 13.60
N LEU A 69 1.02 3.24 12.79
CA LEU A 69 1.74 2.02 13.13
C LEU A 69 3.26 2.28 13.20
N PRO A 70 4.00 1.55 14.05
CA PRO A 70 5.44 1.74 14.23
C PRO A 70 6.24 1.11 13.08
N PHE A 71 6.12 1.65 11.87
CA PHE A 71 6.91 1.20 10.71
C PHE A 71 8.37 1.63 10.83
N ASP A 72 9.30 0.74 10.45
CA ASP A 72 10.70 1.10 10.26
C ASP A 72 10.88 2.11 9.11
N HIS A 73 9.97 2.09 8.12
CA HIS A 73 9.90 3.05 7.03
C HIS A 73 8.46 3.20 6.51
N LEU A 74 7.95 4.44 6.46
CA LEU A 74 6.66 4.76 5.82
C LEU A 74 6.88 5.58 4.54
N LEU A 75 6.55 4.99 3.40
CA LEU A 75 6.54 5.69 2.11
C LEU A 75 5.13 6.14 1.76
N PHE A 76 4.97 7.44 1.50
CA PHE A 76 3.72 8.07 1.11
C PHE A 76 3.85 8.77 -0.24
N THR A 77 2.82 8.65 -1.07
CA THR A 77 2.65 9.51 -2.25
C THR A 77 1.21 10.01 -2.25
N GLY A 78 1.03 11.32 -2.34
CA GLY A 78 -0.27 11.96 -2.27
C GLY A 78 -0.14 13.48 -2.22
N SER A 79 -1.15 14.14 -1.67
CA SER A 79 -1.19 15.60 -1.58
C SER A 79 -0.45 16.12 -0.34
N THR A 80 0.03 17.36 -0.41
CA THR A 80 0.72 18.06 0.70
C THR A 80 -0.12 18.19 1.98
N PRO A 81 -1.45 18.40 1.95
CA PRO A 81 -2.23 18.45 3.19
C PRO A 81 -2.37 17.11 3.91
N VAL A 82 -2.15 15.98 3.22
CA VAL A 82 -2.29 14.63 3.79
C VAL A 82 -0.95 14.07 4.27
N GLY A 83 0.14 14.36 3.54
CA GLY A 83 1.50 13.91 3.89
C GLY A 83 2.16 14.80 4.93
#